data_AF-A0A395VVL0-F1
#
_entry.id   AF-A0A395VVL0-F1
#
_cell.length_a   1.000
_cell.length_b   1.000
_cell.length_c   1.000
_cell.angle_alpha   90.00
_cell.angle_beta   90.00
_cell.angle_gamma   90.00
#
_symmetry.space_group_name_H-M   'P 1'
#
loop_
_entity.id
_entity.type
_entity.pdbx_description
1 polymer ?
#
loop_
_entity_poly.entity_id
_entity_poly.type
_entity_poly.pdbx_seq_one_letter_code
_entity_poly.pdbx_strand_id
1 'polypeptide(L)'
;MSSKKSKKSNKSDETKRNVQTKKKASEKHSKEEIISKEELDNRIAIDGDIRLYLTVLLKIFIDGHFHHPKKKKLINLAQYIYDQKILYIHKHGGYKLMEFSSIHAELAALKKPVEEEYMKEKKEKKEQAEKVKSKY
;
A
#
# COMPACT_ATOMS: atom_id res chain seq x y z
N MET A 1 0.89 19.82 66.63
CA MET A 1 0.03 20.16 65.47
C MET A 1 0.96 20.56 64.33
N SER A 2 1.27 19.68 63.35
CA SER A 2 0.53 19.49 62.09
C SER A 2 0.21 20.83 61.39
N SER A 3 0.59 21.14 60.16
CA SER A 3 1.24 20.40 59.07
C SER A 3 1.69 21.36 57.94
N LYS A 4 2.63 20.87 57.12
CA LYS A 4 3.22 21.40 55.87
C LYS A 4 2.27 22.21 54.96
N LYS A 5 2.84 23.21 54.26
CA LYS A 5 2.71 23.31 52.79
C LYS A 5 3.87 24.08 52.15
N SER A 6 4.69 23.31 51.44
CA SER A 6 5.79 23.70 50.57
C SER A 6 5.30 24.52 49.37
N LYS A 7 6.09 25.54 49.02
CA LYS A 7 5.89 26.35 47.81
C LYS A 7 6.13 25.50 46.56
N LYS A 8 5.17 25.62 45.66
CA LYS A 8 4.93 24.89 44.42
C LYS A 8 6.07 25.13 43.42
N SER A 9 6.79 24.06 43.09
CA SER A 9 7.70 24.02 41.95
C SER A 9 6.89 23.98 40.65
N ASN A 10 7.11 24.96 39.77
CA ASN A 10 6.59 24.94 38.41
C ASN A 10 7.48 24.03 37.57
N LYS A 11 7.01 22.80 37.36
CA LYS A 11 7.50 21.89 36.32
C LYS A 11 6.37 21.72 35.31
N SER A 12 6.52 22.33 34.14
CA SER A 12 5.73 21.99 32.96
C SER A 12 6.70 21.69 31.83
N ASP A 13 7.26 20.49 31.95
CA ASP A 13 7.76 19.72 30.82
C ASP A 13 6.57 19.25 29.96
N GLU A 14 6.83 18.93 28.71
CA GLU A 14 5.91 18.31 27.74
C GLU A 14 4.81 19.17 27.11
N THR A 15 5.17 19.94 26.08
CA THR A 15 4.29 20.02 24.89
C THR A 15 4.57 18.83 23.99
N LYS A 16 4.13 17.65 24.44
CA LYS A 16 3.96 16.49 23.57
C LYS A 16 2.97 16.89 22.49
N ARG A 17 3.44 16.98 21.25
CA ARG A 17 2.61 16.99 20.04
C ARG A 17 1.79 15.69 20.03
N ASN A 18 0.66 15.69 20.73
CA ASN A 18 -0.40 14.73 20.56
C ASN A 18 -1.15 15.12 19.27
N VAL A 19 -0.50 14.92 18.12
CA VAL A 19 -1.26 14.61 16.91
C VAL A 19 -1.79 13.21 17.17
N GLN A 20 -2.91 13.22 17.88
CA GLN A 20 -3.71 12.07 18.22
C GLN A 20 -3.85 11.29 16.93
N THR A 21 -3.21 10.12 16.93
CA THR A 21 -3.51 8.99 16.08
C THR A 21 -4.96 9.10 15.66
N LYS A 22 -5.21 9.51 14.40
CA LYS A 22 -6.52 9.35 13.79
C LYS A 22 -6.82 7.89 13.99
N LYS A 23 -7.70 7.62 14.96
CA LYS A 23 -8.16 6.27 15.27
C LYS A 23 -8.53 5.71 13.92
N LYS A 24 -7.79 4.69 13.49
CA LYS A 24 -8.14 3.85 12.37
C LYS A 24 -9.40 3.14 12.87
N ALA A 25 -10.52 3.87 12.87
CA ALA A 25 -11.82 3.28 12.93
C ALA A 25 -11.74 2.27 11.79
N SER A 26 -11.82 1.01 12.16
CA SER A 26 -12.15 -0.04 11.22
C SER A 26 -13.54 0.35 10.72
N GLU A 27 -13.58 1.29 9.78
CA GLU A 27 -14.73 1.58 8.96
C GLU A 27 -14.98 0.25 8.27
N LYS A 28 -15.96 -0.47 8.84
CA LYS A 28 -16.35 -1.81 8.42
C LYS A 28 -16.92 -1.61 7.04
N HIS A 29 -16.08 -1.72 6.01
CA HIS A 29 -16.60 -1.71 4.65
C HIS A 29 -17.41 -2.97 4.47
N SER A 30 -18.68 -2.76 4.16
CA SER A 30 -19.54 -3.85 3.73
C SER A 30 -19.01 -4.31 2.38
N LYS A 31 -18.97 -5.64 2.15
CA LYS A 31 -18.53 -6.20 0.86
C LYS A 31 -19.36 -5.68 -0.32
N GLU A 32 -20.53 -5.09 -0.08
CA GLU A 32 -21.45 -4.54 -1.07
C GLU A 32 -21.50 -3.01 -1.06
N GLU A 33 -20.63 -2.34 -0.29
CA GLU A 33 -20.57 -0.88 -0.25
C GLU A 33 -20.22 -0.31 -1.63
N ILE A 34 -21.02 0.65 -2.07
CA ILE A 34 -20.80 1.45 -3.27
C ILE A 34 -20.59 2.88 -2.79
N ILE A 35 -19.41 3.44 -3.10
CA ILE A 35 -19.04 4.80 -2.73
C ILE A 35 -19.16 5.74 -3.93
N SER A 36 -19.35 7.03 -3.66
CA SER A 36 -19.36 8.06 -4.70
C SER A 36 -17.94 8.35 -5.20
N LYS A 37 -17.83 9.08 -6.32
CA LYS A 37 -16.54 9.54 -6.85
C LYS A 37 -15.81 10.46 -5.86
N GLU A 38 -16.55 11.36 -5.20
CA GLU A 38 -16.00 12.26 -4.19
C GLU A 38 -15.39 11.50 -3.00
N GLU A 39 -16.07 10.43 -2.55
CA GLU A 39 -15.56 9.59 -1.47
C GLU A 39 -14.36 8.74 -1.91
N LEU A 40 -14.32 8.31 -3.18
CA LEU A 40 -13.17 7.63 -3.76
C LEU A 40 -11.92 8.52 -3.75
N ASP A 41 -12.06 9.77 -4.17
CA ASP A 41 -10.97 10.75 -4.21
C ASP A 41 -10.47 11.07 -2.78
N ASN A 42 -11.38 11.16 -1.81
CA ASN A 42 -11.04 11.32 -0.38
C ASN A 42 -10.24 10.14 0.19
N ARG A 43 -10.38 8.93 -0.38
CA ARG A 43 -9.72 7.71 0.07
C ARG A 43 -8.34 7.50 -0.58
N ILE A 44 -7.88 8.41 -1.44
CA ILE A 44 -6.63 8.26 -2.23
C ILE A 44 -6.66 6.94 -3.02
N ALA A 45 -7.84 6.55 -3.45
CA ALA A 45 -8.04 5.32 -4.21
C ALA A 45 -7.65 5.55 -5.67
N ILE A 46 -7.20 4.48 -6.33
CA ILE A 46 -6.82 4.51 -7.74
C ILE A 46 -8.04 4.08 -8.55
N ASP A 47 -8.54 4.98 -9.39
CA ASP A 47 -9.57 4.72 -10.41
C ASP A 47 -8.99 4.46 -11.81
N GLY A 48 -7.66 4.46 -11.91
CA GLY A 48 -6.92 4.22 -13.14
C GLY A 48 -6.71 2.74 -13.47
N ASP A 49 -5.78 2.47 -14.38
CA ASP A 49 -5.48 1.11 -14.86
C ASP A 49 -4.96 0.21 -13.72
N ILE A 50 -5.83 -0.71 -13.29
CA ILE A 50 -5.55 -1.71 -12.27
C ILE A 50 -4.34 -2.56 -12.65
N ARG A 51 -4.17 -2.91 -13.94
CA ARG A 51 -3.05 -3.74 -14.39
C ARG A 51 -1.73 -3.04 -14.24
N LEU A 52 -1.68 -1.74 -14.54
CA LEU A 52 -0.47 -0.93 -14.36
C LEU A 52 -0.06 -0.91 -12.88
N TYR A 53 -1.01 -0.66 -11.98
CA TYR A 53 -0.74 -0.63 -10.54
C TYR A 53 -0.26 -2.00 -10.01
N LEU A 54 -0.95 -3.08 -10.37
CA LEU A 54 -0.56 -4.44 -9.97
C LEU A 54 0.81 -4.83 -10.51
N THR A 55 1.14 -4.43 -11.75
CA THR A 55 2.44 -4.67 -12.37
C THR A 55 3.57 -4.01 -11.60
N VAL A 56 3.41 -2.74 -11.21
CA VAL A 56 4.43 -2.02 -10.40
C VAL A 56 4.64 -2.73 -9.06
N LEU A 57 3.57 -3.10 -8.38
CA LEU A 57 3.66 -3.84 -7.12
C LEU A 57 4.30 -5.22 -7.29
N LEU A 58 4.04 -5.92 -8.39
CA LEU A 58 4.68 -7.18 -8.74
C LEU A 58 6.18 -7.03 -8.97
N LYS A 59 6.64 -5.98 -9.67
CA LYS A 59 8.08 -5.70 -9.85
C LYS A 59 8.78 -5.51 -8.49
N ILE A 60 8.19 -4.72 -7.60
CA ILE A 60 8.69 -4.50 -6.22
C ILE A 60 8.70 -5.82 -5.42
N PHE A 61 7.67 -6.65 -5.61
CA PHE A 61 7.57 -7.96 -4.98
C PHE A 61 8.65 -8.93 -5.47
N ILE A 62 8.90 -8.99 -6.78
CA ILE A 62 9.94 -9.82 -7.43
C ILE A 62 11.34 -9.38 -6.98
N ASP A 63 11.59 -8.07 -6.85
CA ASP A 63 12.85 -7.56 -6.29
C ASP A 63 13.03 -7.88 -4.82
N GLY A 64 11.98 -8.35 -4.14
CA GLY A 64 12.03 -8.67 -2.73
C GLY A 64 12.02 -7.46 -1.81
N HIS A 65 11.74 -6.25 -2.33
CA HIS A 65 11.56 -5.03 -1.53
C HIS A 65 10.22 -4.96 -0.81
N PHE A 66 9.32 -5.91 -1.08
CA PHE A 66 8.06 -6.05 -0.34
C PHE A 66 8.32 -6.57 1.08
N HIS A 67 8.19 -5.68 2.06
CA HIS A 67 8.32 -5.98 3.48
C HIS A 67 6.93 -6.23 4.07
N HIS A 68 6.67 -7.48 4.43
CA HIS A 68 5.44 -7.86 5.09
C HIS A 68 5.77 -8.79 6.26
N PRO A 69 5.10 -8.68 7.41
CA PRO A 69 5.40 -9.49 8.59
C PRO A 69 5.23 -11.00 8.35
N LYS A 70 4.44 -11.42 7.34
CA LYS A 70 4.30 -12.82 6.91
C LYS A 70 5.22 -13.14 5.74
N LYS A 71 5.43 -14.44 5.48
CA LYS A 71 6.24 -14.97 4.36
C LYS A 71 5.92 -14.28 3.02
N LYS A 72 6.93 -14.08 2.16
CA LYS A 72 6.75 -13.51 0.81
C LYS A 72 5.94 -14.47 -0.08
N LYS A 73 4.62 -14.29 -0.11
CA LYS A 73 3.67 -15.06 -0.92
C LYS A 73 2.72 -14.10 -1.62
N LEU A 74 2.26 -14.47 -2.81
CA LEU A 74 1.33 -13.66 -3.61
C LEU A 74 0.02 -13.35 -2.86
N ILE A 75 -0.47 -14.33 -2.09
CA ILE A 75 -1.63 -14.18 -1.19
C ILE A 75 -1.47 -13.01 -0.20
N ASN A 76 -0.25 -12.78 0.30
CA ASN A 76 0.02 -11.71 1.26
C ASN A 76 0.13 -10.35 0.57
N LEU A 77 0.59 -10.32 -0.69
CA LEU A 77 0.54 -9.12 -1.51
C LEU A 77 -0.92 -8.74 -1.82
N ALA A 78 -1.75 -9.72 -2.20
CA ALA A 78 -3.18 -9.50 -2.42
C ALA A 78 -3.87 -8.97 -1.15
N GLN A 79 -3.55 -9.56 0.01
CA GLN A 79 -4.11 -9.12 1.28
C GLN A 79 -3.68 -7.70 1.62
N TYR A 80 -2.40 -7.38 1.42
CA TYR A 80 -1.89 -6.03 1.64
C TYR A 80 -2.64 -5.00 0.80
N ILE A 81 -2.84 -5.26 -0.50
CA ILE A 81 -3.56 -4.35 -1.39
C ILE A 81 -5.02 -4.19 -0.95
N TYR A 82 -5.68 -5.30 -0.60
CA TYR A 82 -7.05 -5.29 -0.10
C TYR A 82 -7.18 -4.48 1.20
N ASP A 83 -6.27 -4.67 2.14
CA ASP A 83 -6.26 -3.97 3.43
C ASP A 83 -5.99 -2.46 3.29
N GLN A 84 -5.25 -2.05 2.25
CA GLN A 84 -5.07 -0.63 1.94
C GLN A 84 -6.35 0.00 1.38
N LYS A 85 -7.30 -0.79 0.88
CA LYS A 85 -8.55 -0.32 0.27
C LYS A 85 -8.30 0.70 -0.85
N ILE A 86 -7.37 0.39 -1.76
CA ILE A 86 -6.94 1.31 -2.84
C ILE A 86 -7.64 1.01 -4.16
N LEU A 87 -7.96 -0.25 -4.44
CA LEU A 87 -8.50 -0.68 -5.75
C LEU A 87 -10.02 -0.73 -5.74
N TYR A 88 -10.64 0.14 -6.53
CA TYR A 88 -12.08 0.17 -6.73
C TYR A 88 -12.44 -0.04 -8.20
N ILE A 89 -13.60 -0.65 -8.44
CA ILE A 89 -14.16 -0.92 -9.76
C ILE A 89 -15.47 -0.15 -9.89
N HIS A 90 -15.68 0.49 -11.04
CA HIS A 90 -16.93 1.19 -11.31
C HIS A 90 -18.11 0.20 -11.37
N LYS A 91 -19.15 0.44 -10.56
CA LYS A 91 -20.35 -0.42 -10.46
C LYS A 91 -21.58 0.40 -10.08
N HIS A 92 -22.70 0.20 -10.79
CA HIS A 92 -24.01 0.84 -10.53
C HIS A 92 -23.96 2.36 -10.30
N GLY A 93 -23.17 3.10 -11.09
CA GLY A 93 -23.09 4.57 -10.97
C GLY A 93 -22.19 5.07 -9.83
N GLY A 94 -21.54 4.17 -9.09
CA GLY A 94 -20.51 4.49 -8.10
C GLY A 94 -19.31 3.55 -8.20
N TYR A 95 -18.55 3.43 -7.13
CA TYR A 95 -17.33 2.62 -7.08
C TYR A 95 -17.43 1.57 -5.99
N LYS A 96 -17.09 0.33 -6.32
CA LYS A 96 -17.09 -0.79 -5.39
C LYS A 96 -15.66 -1.26 -5.15
N LEU A 97 -15.29 -1.51 -3.89
CA LEU A 97 -13.97 -2.06 -3.56
C LEU A 97 -13.77 -3.42 -4.25
N MET A 98 -12.60 -3.61 -4.86
CA MET A 98 -12.27 -4.86 -5.52
C MET A 98 -12.12 -5.99 -4.50
N GLU A 99 -12.75 -7.12 -4.78
CA GLU A 99 -12.71 -8.28 -3.89
C GLU A 99 -11.29 -8.86 -3.80
N PHE A 100 -10.90 -9.32 -2.61
CA PHE A 100 -9.60 -9.96 -2.37
C PHE A 100 -9.30 -11.09 -3.37
N SER A 101 -10.30 -11.94 -3.65
CA SER A 101 -10.16 -13.05 -4.59
C SER A 101 -9.85 -12.57 -6.01
N SER A 102 -10.48 -11.47 -6.43
CA SER A 102 -10.23 -10.84 -7.73
C SER A 102 -8.81 -10.26 -7.80
N ILE A 103 -8.36 -9.55 -6.76
CA ILE A 103 -6.99 -9.03 -6.68
C ILE A 103 -5.98 -10.18 -6.79
N HIS A 104 -6.21 -11.27 -6.05
CA HIS A 104 -5.33 -12.43 -6.08
C HIS A 104 -5.30 -13.12 -7.46
N ALA A 105 -6.44 -13.23 -8.13
CA ALA A 105 -6.53 -13.80 -9.48
C ALA A 105 -5.78 -12.95 -10.52
N GLU A 106 -5.97 -11.63 -10.49
CA GLU A 106 -5.26 -10.70 -11.38
C GLU A 106 -3.74 -10.73 -11.15
N LEU A 107 -3.31 -10.73 -9.89
CA LEU A 107 -1.89 -10.88 -9.55
C LEU A 107 -1.32 -12.21 -10.08
N ALA A 108 -2.08 -13.30 -10.00
CA ALA A 108 -1.65 -14.61 -10.49
C ALA A 108 -1.53 -14.64 -12.02
N ALA A 109 -2.47 -13.99 -12.72
CA ALA A 109 -2.45 -13.87 -14.18
C ALA A 109 -1.27 -13.01 -14.67
N LEU A 110 -1.01 -11.88 -14.00
CA LEU A 110 0.06 -10.95 -14.35
C LEU A 110 1.45 -11.43 -13.93
N LYS A 111 1.58 -12.33 -12.96
CA LYS A 111 2.87 -12.72 -12.40
C LYS A 111 3.87 -13.18 -13.47
N LYS A 112 3.47 -14.14 -14.31
CA LYS A 112 4.36 -14.71 -15.35
C LYS A 112 4.83 -13.67 -16.37
N PRO A 113 3.94 -12.94 -17.08
CA PRO A 113 4.39 -11.97 -18.07
C PRO A 113 5.23 -10.86 -17.45
N VAL A 114 4.86 -10.36 -16.26
CA VAL A 114 5.63 -9.31 -15.58
C VAL A 114 7.01 -9.82 -15.16
N GLU A 115 7.13 -11.06 -14.69
CA GLU A 115 8.42 -11.66 -14.30
C GLU A 115 9.35 -11.82 -15.51
N GLU A 116 8.83 -12.30 -16.63
CA GLU A 116 9.59 -12.47 -17.89
C GLU A 116 10.08 -11.13 -18.45
N GLU A 117 9.17 -10.16 -18.59
CA GLU A 117 9.51 -8.81 -19.07
C GLU A 117 10.53 -8.13 -18.15
N TYR A 118 10.34 -8.26 -16.82
CA TYR A 118 11.22 -7.62 -15.86
C TYR A 118 12.63 -8.20 -15.84
N MET A 119 12.77 -9.53 -15.99
CA MET A 119 14.07 -10.18 -16.08
C MET A 119 14.81 -9.81 -17.37
N LYS A 120 14.07 -9.65 -18.48
CA LYS A 120 14.63 -9.17 -19.76
C LYS A 120 15.12 -7.72 -19.64
N GLU A 121 14.30 -6.82 -19.10
CA GLU A 121 14.68 -5.42 -18.83
C GLU A 121 15.96 -5.33 -17.97
N LYS A 122 16.06 -6.16 -16.92
CA LYS A 122 17.26 -6.21 -16.06
C LYS A 122 18.51 -6.67 -16.80
N LYS A 123 18.39 -7.68 -17.68
CA LYS A 123 19.51 -8.18 -18.46
C LYS A 123 20.01 -7.15 -19.46
N GLU A 124 19.08 -6.51 -20.19
CA GLU A 124 19.41 -5.46 -21.16
C GLU A 124 20.09 -4.26 -20.49
N LYS A 125 19.60 -3.82 -19.32
CA LYS A 125 20.24 -2.75 -18.54
C LYS A 125 21.66 -3.10 -18.10
N LYS A 126 21.91 -4.35 -17.70
CA LYS A 126 23.26 -4.80 -17.32
C LYS A 126 24.22 -4.81 -18.52
N GLU A 127 23.77 -5.34 -19.66
CA GLU A 127 24.57 -5.37 -20.89
C GLU A 127 24.91 -3.95 -21.39
N GLN A 128 23.94 -3.03 -21.34
CA GLN A 128 24.21 -1.63 -21.67
C GLN A 128 25.21 -1.00 -20.70
N ALA A 129 25.06 -1.22 -19.39
CA ALA A 129 26.00 -0.69 -18.40
C ALA A 129 27.42 -1.25 -18.58
N GLU A 130 27.56 -2.51 -18.97
CA GLU A 130 28.85 -3.13 -19.25
C GLU A 130 29.50 -2.57 -20.54
N LYS A 131 28.72 -2.39 -21.61
CA LYS A 131 29.17 -1.71 -22.84
C LYS A 131 29.60 -0.26 -22.61
N VAL A 132 28.99 0.43 -21.65
CA VAL A 132 29.39 1.79 -21.26
C VAL A 132 30.70 1.75 -20.46
N LYS A 133 30.83 0.80 -19.52
CA LYS A 133 32.05 0.64 -18.71
C LYS A 133 33.27 0.22 -19.53
N SER A 134 33.10 -0.56 -20.60
CA SER A 134 34.22 -0.99 -21.45
C SER A 134 34.74 0.06 -22.43
N LYS A 135 34.08 1.22 -22.52
CA LYS A 135 34.48 2.36 -23.36
C LYS A 135 35.36 3.38 -22.63
N TYR A 136 35.54 3.25 -21.32
CA TYR A 136 36.36 4.10 -20.46
C TYR A 136 37.45 3.27 -19.79
#